data_AF-A0A821NI73-F1
#
_entry.id   AF-A0A821NI73-F1
#
_cell.length_a   1.000
_cell.length_b   1.000
_cell.length_c   1.000
_cell.angle_alpha   90.00
_cell.angle_beta   90.00
_cell.angle_gamma   90.00
#
_symmetry.space_group_name_H-M   'P 1'
#
loop_
_entity.id
_entity.type
_entity.pdbx_description
1 polymer ?
#
loop_
_entity_poly.entity_id
_entity_poly.type
_entity_poly.pdbx_seq_one_letter_code
_entity_poly.pdbx_strand_id
1 'polypeptide(L)'
;KEKKTTNDNKTPLDIIDEEELEHLQSDIDEDEEKEQEQEEECTITSDLDDEDTNVKGISFEPLYVLPIYAILSSEKQARVFEPPPPGTRLCVVATNVAETSITISNVKYIVDCGKVKT
;
A
#
# COMPACT_ATOMS: atom_id res chain seq x y z
N LYS A 1 14.33 -50.37 11.44
CA LYS A 1 14.79 -48.99 11.75
C LYS A 1 13.84 -48.01 11.06
N GLU A 2 13.70 -46.79 11.58
CA GLU A 2 13.04 -45.64 10.93
C GLU A 2 13.79 -45.22 9.64
N LYS A 3 13.39 -44.27 8.77
CA LYS A 3 12.34 -43.21 8.66
C LYS A 3 12.18 -42.92 7.13
N LYS A 4 11.31 -42.07 6.53
CA LYS A 4 10.28 -41.06 6.90
C LYS A 4 9.31 -40.94 5.69
N THR A 5 8.03 -40.58 5.86
CA THR A 5 7.09 -40.29 4.74
C THR A 5 7.21 -38.86 4.20
N THR A 6 7.13 -38.68 2.89
CA THR A 6 6.70 -37.42 2.23
C THR A 6 5.93 -37.78 0.97
N ASN A 7 4.90 -36.99 0.64
CA ASN A 7 4.20 -37.05 -0.64
C ASN A 7 4.45 -35.71 -1.34
N ASP A 8 5.09 -35.74 -2.51
CA ASP A 8 5.45 -34.51 -3.24
C ASP A 8 4.38 -34.23 -4.31
N ASN A 9 3.43 -33.36 -3.97
CA ASN A 9 2.39 -32.90 -4.88
C ASN A 9 3.00 -31.92 -5.90
N LYS A 10 3.00 -32.27 -7.19
CA LYS A 10 3.43 -31.33 -8.24
C LYS A 10 2.45 -30.17 -8.39
N THR A 11 2.97 -28.95 -8.47
CA THR A 11 2.22 -27.73 -8.75
C THR A 11 2.08 -27.47 -10.26
N PRO A 12 0.97 -26.90 -10.76
CA PRO A 12 0.76 -26.66 -12.20
C PRO A 12 1.54 -25.45 -12.79
N LEU A 13 2.85 -25.37 -12.56
CA LEU A 13 3.71 -24.26 -13.02
C LEU A 13 4.89 -24.71 -13.91
N ASP A 14 5.03 -26.02 -14.18
CA ASP A 14 6.13 -26.58 -14.99
C ASP A 14 5.89 -26.48 -16.53
N ILE A 15 5.01 -25.59 -17.02
CA ILE A 15 4.73 -25.38 -18.46
C ILE A 15 4.44 -23.89 -18.74
N ILE A 16 5.50 -23.10 -18.93
CA ILE A 16 5.51 -21.88 -19.74
C ILE A 16 6.83 -21.94 -20.52
N ASP A 17 6.78 -21.85 -21.85
CA ASP A 17 7.96 -22.00 -22.70
C ASP A 17 8.89 -20.78 -22.61
N GLU A 18 10.21 -21.00 -22.67
CA GLU A 18 11.22 -19.97 -22.37
C GLU A 18 11.24 -18.78 -23.36
N GLU A 19 10.61 -18.91 -24.53
CA GLU A 19 10.55 -17.87 -25.58
C GLU A 19 9.68 -16.64 -25.22
N GLU A 20 8.73 -16.75 -24.27
CA GLU A 20 7.86 -15.61 -23.90
C GLU A 20 8.57 -14.58 -23.00
N LEU A 21 9.74 -14.92 -22.42
CA LEU A 21 10.45 -14.07 -21.46
C LEU A 21 11.39 -13.02 -22.08
N GLU A 22 11.86 -13.21 -23.32
CA GLU A 22 12.83 -12.28 -23.95
C GLU A 22 12.19 -10.96 -24.42
N HIS A 23 10.88 -10.94 -24.71
CA HIS A 23 10.19 -9.80 -25.34
C HIS A 23 9.94 -8.58 -24.43
N LEU A 24 10.36 -8.61 -23.16
CA LEU A 24 10.19 -7.51 -22.19
C LEU A 24 11.51 -6.85 -21.77
N GLN A 25 12.64 -7.23 -22.38
CA GLN A 25 13.98 -6.77 -21.97
C GLN A 25 14.59 -5.68 -22.87
N SER A 26 13.87 -5.17 -23.87
CA SER A 26 14.41 -4.21 -24.87
C SER A 26 14.20 -2.73 -24.56
N ASP A 27 13.30 -2.38 -23.64
CA ASP A 27 12.79 -1.01 -23.46
C ASP A 27 13.20 -0.41 -22.09
N ILE A 28 14.31 -0.87 -21.52
CA ILE A 28 14.91 -0.32 -20.29
C ILE A 28 16.36 0.07 -20.59
N ASP A 29 16.55 1.29 -21.11
CA ASP A 29 17.87 1.92 -21.24
C ASP A 29 18.47 2.21 -19.85
N GLU A 30 19.79 2.09 -19.73
CA GLU A 30 20.54 2.26 -18.48
C GLU A 30 20.87 3.74 -18.19
N ASP A 31 20.19 4.36 -17.21
CA ASP A 31 20.63 5.61 -16.57
C ASP A 31 20.78 5.41 -15.04
N GLU A 32 22.02 5.19 -14.56
CA GLU A 32 22.36 5.17 -13.13
C GLU A 32 22.38 6.59 -12.52
N GLU A 33 21.22 7.23 -12.34
CA GLU A 33 21.15 8.39 -11.45
C GLU A 33 21.20 7.93 -9.98
N LYS A 34 22.24 8.39 -9.26
CA LYS A 34 22.43 8.07 -7.83
C LYS A 34 21.58 8.96 -6.96
N GLU A 35 20.32 8.56 -6.75
CA GLU A 35 19.46 9.13 -5.72
C GLU A 35 20.18 9.03 -4.36
N GLN A 36 20.56 10.18 -3.80
CA GLN A 36 21.04 10.28 -2.44
C GLN A 36 19.82 10.30 -1.52
N GLU A 37 19.76 9.37 -0.57
CA GLU A 37 18.74 9.33 0.48
C GLU A 37 18.79 10.63 1.32
N GLN A 38 17.96 11.60 0.93
CA GLN A 38 17.57 12.72 1.78
C GLN A 38 16.17 12.41 2.33
N GLU A 39 16.09 12.21 3.64
CA GLU A 39 14.83 12.08 4.35
C GLU A 39 14.11 13.45 4.34
N GLU A 40 13.31 13.73 3.30
CA GLU A 40 12.51 14.95 3.24
C GLU A 40 11.38 14.92 4.29
N GLU A 41 11.66 15.48 5.47
CA GLU A 41 10.63 15.82 6.46
C GLU A 41 9.67 16.85 5.84
N CYS A 42 8.54 16.36 5.30
CA CYS A 42 7.50 17.14 4.63
C CYS A 42 6.85 18.16 5.59
N THR A 43 7.53 19.29 5.75
CA THR A 43 7.12 20.39 6.60
C THR A 43 6.12 21.25 5.83
N ILE A 44 4.83 21.03 6.09
CA ILE A 44 3.73 21.79 5.47
C ILE A 44 3.71 23.26 5.92
N THR A 45 4.51 24.09 5.24
CA THR A 45 4.44 25.57 5.28
C THR A 45 3.81 26.12 4.00
N SER A 46 2.67 25.56 3.58
CA SER A 46 1.88 26.08 2.46
C SER A 46 1.00 27.23 2.92
N ASP A 47 1.53 28.44 2.78
CA ASP A 47 0.80 29.70 2.59
C ASP A 47 -0.25 30.06 3.66
N LEU A 48 0.21 30.46 4.85
CA LEU A 48 -0.55 31.24 5.83
C LEU A 48 0.23 32.49 6.23
N ASP A 49 -0.18 33.66 5.73
CA ASP A 49 0.37 34.99 6.09
C ASP A 49 -0.12 35.47 7.48
N ASP A 50 -0.06 34.59 8.49
CA ASP A 50 -0.44 34.88 9.88
C ASP A 50 0.82 35.08 10.76
N GLU A 51 1.15 36.34 11.04
CA GLU A 51 2.20 36.73 11.99
C GLU A 51 2.00 36.06 13.37
N ASP A 52 3.10 35.80 14.09
CA ASP A 52 3.15 35.21 15.43
C ASP A 52 2.69 33.74 15.61
N THR A 53 2.68 32.90 14.56
CA THR A 53 2.59 31.43 14.71
C THR A 53 3.94 30.71 14.63
N ASN A 54 4.56 30.43 15.79
CA ASN A 54 5.79 29.63 15.88
C ASN A 54 5.53 28.12 15.68
N VAL A 55 5.25 27.70 14.44
CA VAL A 55 4.97 26.30 14.07
C VAL A 55 6.26 25.47 13.93
N LYS A 56 7.12 25.48 14.96
CA LYS A 56 8.31 24.62 15.06
C LYS A 56 8.06 23.47 16.03
N GLY A 57 7.92 22.26 15.50
CA GLY A 57 7.85 21.02 16.29
C GLY A 57 6.58 20.17 16.13
N ILE A 58 5.85 20.26 15.02
CA ILE A 58 4.79 19.28 14.69
C ILE A 58 5.41 18.08 13.96
N SER A 59 5.97 17.14 14.71
CA SER A 59 6.40 15.84 14.15
C SER A 59 5.16 14.97 13.87
N PHE A 60 4.94 14.59 12.60
CA PHE A 60 3.80 13.77 12.20
C PHE A 60 4.10 12.27 12.27
N GLU A 61 3.10 11.47 12.68
CA GLU A 61 3.16 10.01 12.56
C GLU A 61 3.01 9.61 11.07
N PRO A 62 3.87 8.73 10.52
CA PRO A 62 3.75 8.26 9.14
C PRO A 62 2.43 7.53 8.88
N LEU A 63 1.86 7.70 7.69
CA LEU A 63 0.59 7.09 7.29
C LEU A 63 0.82 5.77 6.55
N TYR A 64 0.19 4.70 7.03
CA TYR A 64 0.11 3.43 6.31
C TYR A 64 -1.16 3.41 5.48
N VAL A 65 -1.04 3.70 4.19
CA VAL A 65 -2.17 3.90 3.27
C VAL A 65 -2.49 2.63 2.49
N LEU A 66 -3.75 2.15 2.56
CA LEU A 66 -4.23 1.00 1.79
C LEU A 66 -5.47 1.35 0.95
N PRO A 67 -5.53 1.01 -0.34
CA PRO A 67 -6.73 1.17 -1.16
C PRO A 67 -7.70 -0.01 -0.98
N ILE A 68 -9.01 0.22 -1.09
CA ILE A 68 -10.01 -0.86 -1.20
C ILE A 68 -11.13 -0.51 -2.20
N TYR A 69 -11.30 -1.40 -3.19
CA TYR A 69 -12.26 -1.27 -4.30
C TYR A 69 -12.57 -2.65 -4.89
N ALA A 70 -13.71 -2.79 -5.57
CA ALA A 70 -14.30 -4.09 -5.93
C ALA A 70 -13.44 -5.01 -6.83
N ILE A 71 -12.48 -4.45 -7.57
CA ILE A 71 -11.62 -5.19 -8.52
C ILE A 71 -10.28 -5.60 -7.87
N LEU A 72 -10.00 -5.13 -6.64
CA LEU A 72 -8.78 -5.49 -5.90
C LEU A 72 -8.79 -6.98 -5.53
N SER A 73 -7.66 -7.68 -5.67
CA SER A 73 -7.58 -9.11 -5.34
C SER A 73 -7.83 -9.37 -3.85
N SER A 74 -8.43 -10.52 -3.50
CA SER A 74 -8.82 -10.85 -2.12
C SER A 74 -7.65 -10.81 -1.13
N GLU A 75 -6.43 -11.17 -1.56
CA GLU A 75 -5.21 -11.04 -0.77
C GLU A 75 -4.88 -9.57 -0.44
N LYS A 76 -4.98 -8.67 -1.44
CA LYS A 76 -4.74 -7.24 -1.23
C LYS A 76 -5.86 -6.58 -0.43
N GLN A 77 -7.11 -7.05 -0.57
CA GLN A 77 -8.21 -6.65 0.32
C GLN A 77 -7.97 -7.12 1.76
N ALA A 78 -7.43 -8.32 1.98
CA ALA A 78 -7.21 -8.87 3.32
C ALA A 78 -6.28 -7.99 4.20
N ARG A 79 -5.32 -7.30 3.58
CA ARG A 79 -4.36 -6.40 4.28
C ARG A 79 -5.02 -5.27 5.06
N VAL A 80 -6.26 -4.85 4.74
CA VAL A 80 -6.94 -3.81 5.53
C VAL A 80 -7.42 -4.31 6.91
N PHE A 81 -7.42 -5.62 7.14
CA PHE A 81 -7.75 -6.23 8.42
C PHE A 81 -6.51 -6.61 9.25
N GLU A 82 -5.31 -6.49 8.67
CA GLU A 82 -4.03 -6.70 9.35
C GLU A 82 -3.68 -5.47 10.21
N PRO A 83 -2.98 -5.64 11.35
CA PRO A 83 -2.54 -4.50 12.14
C PRO A 83 -1.49 -3.68 11.38
N PRO A 84 -1.58 -2.34 11.38
CA PRO A 84 -0.59 -1.50 10.69
C PRO A 84 0.81 -1.61 11.35
N PRO A 85 1.90 -1.32 10.61
CA PRO A 85 3.25 -1.31 11.17
C PRO A 85 3.38 -0.38 12.40
N PRO A 86 4.19 -0.75 13.41
CA PRO A 86 4.40 0.08 14.60
C PRO A 86 4.85 1.50 14.26
N GLY A 87 4.32 2.50 14.96
CA GLY A 87 4.61 3.91 14.71
C GLY A 87 3.88 4.52 13.51
N THR A 88 3.10 3.73 12.75
CA THR A 88 2.29 4.23 11.63
C THR A 88 0.81 4.34 12.01
N ARG A 89 0.09 5.24 11.32
CA ARG A 89 -1.36 5.40 11.41
C ARG A 89 -2.03 4.82 10.17
N LEU A 90 -2.92 3.83 10.35
CA LEU A 90 -3.70 3.23 9.25
C LEU A 90 -4.61 4.29 8.60
N CYS A 91 -4.55 4.37 7.28
CA CYS A 91 -5.47 5.14 6.44
C CYS A 91 -6.00 4.24 5.31
N VAL A 92 -7.31 4.16 5.13
CA VAL A 92 -7.93 3.32 4.09
C VAL A 92 -8.67 4.19 3.09
N VAL A 93 -8.24 4.16 1.83
CA VAL A 93 -8.86 4.90 0.72
C VAL A 93 -9.84 3.97 0.02
N ALA A 94 -11.13 4.16 0.29
CA ALA A 94 -12.20 3.27 -0.15
C ALA A 94 -13.11 3.90 -1.21
N THR A 95 -13.74 3.07 -2.04
CA THR A 95 -15.01 3.43 -2.69
C THR A 95 -16.19 3.08 -1.77
N ASN A 96 -17.42 3.28 -2.26
CA ASN A 96 -18.67 2.76 -1.72
C ASN A 96 -18.66 1.26 -1.30
N VAL A 97 -17.67 0.46 -1.69
CA VAL A 97 -17.46 -0.91 -1.17
C VAL A 97 -17.30 -0.94 0.36
N ALA A 98 -16.80 0.13 0.98
CA ALA A 98 -16.72 0.25 2.44
C ALA A 98 -18.06 0.63 3.13
N GLU A 99 -19.04 1.15 2.37
CA GLU A 99 -20.41 1.39 2.88
C GLU A 99 -21.13 0.05 3.13
N THR A 100 -20.89 -0.93 2.24
CA THR A 100 -21.56 -2.23 2.25
C THR A 100 -20.88 -3.24 3.19
N SER A 101 -21.13 -3.09 4.50
CA SER A 101 -20.89 -4.10 5.54
C SER A 101 -19.41 -4.50 5.80
N ILE A 102 -18.42 -3.77 5.27
CA ILE A 102 -17.01 -4.00 5.62
C ILE A 102 -16.68 -3.28 6.93
N THR A 103 -16.50 -4.05 8.01
CA THR A 103 -16.05 -3.52 9.31
C THR A 103 -14.53 -3.60 9.41
N ILE A 104 -13.85 -2.47 9.24
CA ILE A 104 -12.41 -2.35 9.49
C ILE A 104 -12.18 -1.99 10.96
N SER A 105 -11.37 -2.78 11.67
CA SER A 105 -11.03 -2.57 13.07
C SER A 105 -10.27 -1.25 13.29
N ASN A 106 -10.49 -0.61 14.45
CA ASN A 106 -9.80 0.61 14.89
C ASN A 106 -10.03 1.89 14.04
N VAL A 107 -10.97 1.88 13.08
CA VAL A 107 -11.38 3.11 12.39
C VAL A 107 -12.12 4.04 13.36
N LYS A 108 -11.55 5.24 13.59
CA LYS A 108 -12.10 6.28 14.47
C LYS A 108 -12.65 7.49 13.70
N TYR A 109 -12.18 7.71 12.48
CA TYR A 109 -12.49 8.87 11.65
C TYR A 109 -12.89 8.41 10.25
N ILE A 110 -13.89 9.06 9.66
CA ILE A 110 -14.37 8.81 8.30
C ILE A 110 -14.44 10.16 7.60
N VAL A 111 -13.92 10.23 6.37
CA VAL A 111 -14.02 11.40 5.49
C VAL A 111 -14.77 10.97 4.25
N ASP A 112 -16.05 11.31 4.18
CA ASP A 112 -16.88 11.10 2.99
C ASP A 112 -16.79 12.31 2.06
N CYS A 113 -16.70 12.05 0.75
CA CYS A 113 -16.71 13.06 -0.30
C CYS A 113 -18.12 13.39 -0.82
N GLY A 114 -19.15 12.65 -0.40
CA GLY A 114 -20.55 12.87 -0.77
C GLY A 114 -20.83 12.64 -2.27
N LYS A 115 -19.98 11.87 -2.96
CA LYS A 115 -20.04 11.61 -4.40
C LYS A 115 -19.86 10.13 -4.68
N VAL A 116 -20.67 9.60 -5.59
CA VAL A 116 -20.59 8.23 -6.10
C VAL A 116 -20.46 8.27 -7.62
N LYS A 117 -19.84 7.23 -8.20
CA LYS A 117 -19.83 7.04 -9.66
C LYS A 117 -21.15 6.38 -10.08
N THR A 118 -21.92 7.09 -10.89
CA THR A 118 -23.10 6.59 -11.62
C THR A 118 -22.69 5.91 -12.93
#